data_AF-A0A8D8ZRE6-F1
#
_entry.id   AF-A0A8D8ZRE6-F1
#
_cell.length_a   1.000
_cell.length_b   1.000
_cell.length_c   1.000
_cell.angle_alpha   90.00
_cell.angle_beta   90.00
_cell.angle_gamma   90.00
#
_symmetry.space_group_name_H-M   'P 1'
#
loop_
_entity.id
_entity.type
_entity.pdbx_description
1 polymer ?
#
loop_
_entity_poly.entity_id
_entity_poly.type
_entity_poly.pdbx_seq_one_letter_code
_entity_poly.pdbx_strand_id
1 'polypeptide(L)'
;MDEILSTYEIQLIVEDYHRLESSSYCTLYKELKPKHKTENMKSNTSSYILLAGPIDRTRVIAQIRLVGNTKVNFFLNKMGYNWNSDEECNICNLHENENLHHFLFKCPHFSSVRNCYLKKWLSDSQCSVRNIVENPSRLDINNVYFYVQAALKIRAFLRNE
;
A
#
# COMPACT_ATOMS: atom_id res chain seq x y z
N MET A 1 37.72 -11.32 -5.63
CA MET A 1 37.01 -10.04 -5.42
C MET A 1 35.52 -10.26 -5.55
N ASP A 2 35.06 -10.96 -6.60
CA ASP A 2 33.65 -11.31 -6.81
C ASP A 2 33.03 -12.16 -5.69
N GLU A 3 33.81 -13.06 -5.08
CA GLU A 3 33.34 -13.95 -4.00
C GLU A 3 33.07 -13.20 -2.68
N ILE A 4 33.81 -12.13 -2.41
CA ILE A 4 33.58 -11.27 -1.22
C ILE A 4 32.32 -10.43 -1.43
N LEU A 5 32.13 -9.89 -2.64
CA LEU A 5 30.96 -9.09 -3.00
C LEU A 5 29.68 -9.92 -2.96
N SER A 6 29.70 -11.13 -3.51
CA SER A 6 28.54 -12.04 -3.46
C SER A 6 28.19 -12.46 -2.04
N THR A 7 29.20 -12.73 -1.20
CA THR A 7 28.99 -13.07 0.22
C THR A 7 28.34 -11.90 0.97
N TYR A 8 28.81 -10.67 0.75
CA TYR A 8 28.24 -9.48 1.37
C TYR A 8 26.82 -9.19 0.89
N GLU A 9 26.52 -9.40 -0.40
CA GLU A 9 25.16 -9.27 -0.95
C GLU A 9 24.18 -10.25 -0.27
N ILE A 10 24.58 -11.51 -0.12
CA ILE A 10 23.78 -12.52 0.59
C ILE A 10 23.55 -12.10 2.05
N GLN A 11 24.58 -11.60 2.73
CA GLN A 11 24.45 -11.13 4.11
C GLN A 11 23.42 -9.99 4.23
N LEU A 12 23.49 -8.97 3.36
CA LEU A 12 22.53 -7.86 3.35
C LEU A 12 21.10 -8.35 3.11
N ILE A 13 20.90 -9.32 2.22
CA ILE A 13 19.59 -9.93 1.95
C ILE A 13 19.05 -10.63 3.21
N VAL A 14 19.89 -11.41 3.90
CA VAL A 14 19.51 -12.12 5.13
C VAL A 14 19.13 -11.14 6.24
N GLU A 15 19.90 -10.07 6.42
CA GLU A 15 19.59 -9.01 7.38
C GLU A 15 18.25 -8.33 7.06
N ASP A 16 17.97 -8.08 5.78
CA ASP A 16 16.70 -7.54 5.30
C ASP A 16 15.52 -8.46 5.66
N TYR A 17 15.67 -9.78 5.48
CA TYR A 17 14.64 -10.76 5.86
C TYR A 17 14.45 -10.81 7.38
N HIS A 18 15.53 -10.77 8.16
CA HIS A 18 15.42 -10.73 9.62
C HIS A 18 14.68 -9.47 10.10
N ARG A 19 14.98 -8.30 9.52
CA ARG A 19 14.26 -7.04 9.81
C ARG A 19 12.78 -7.13 9.45
N LEU A 20 12.44 -7.79 8.35
CA LEU A 20 11.05 -8.02 7.95
C LEU A 20 10.30 -8.92 8.93
N GLU A 21 10.93 -10.04 9.32
CA GLU A 21 10.28 -11.01 10.21
C GLU A 21 10.01 -10.45 11.60
N SER A 22 10.94 -9.63 12.10
CA SER A 22 10.90 -8.97 13.40
C SER A 22 10.08 -7.66 13.43
N SER A 23 9.62 -7.16 12.28
CA SER A 23 8.89 -5.90 12.20
C SER A 23 7.48 -6.01 12.78
N SER A 24 7.21 -5.26 13.86
CA SER A 24 5.86 -5.05 14.41
C SER A 24 5.09 -3.90 13.73
N TYR A 25 5.78 -3.09 12.90
CA TYR A 25 5.24 -1.85 12.37
C TYR A 25 4.43 -2.03 11.08
N CYS A 26 4.87 -2.92 10.16
CA CYS A 26 4.21 -3.11 8.87
C CYS A 26 4.00 -4.61 8.57
N THR A 27 2.80 -5.09 8.84
CA THR A 27 2.42 -6.51 8.68
C THR A 27 2.23 -6.88 7.21
N LEU A 28 1.70 -5.96 6.40
CA LEU A 28 1.49 -6.17 4.96
C LEU A 28 2.81 -6.39 4.21
N TYR A 29 3.84 -5.59 4.51
CA TYR A 29 5.10 -5.64 3.78
C TYR A 29 5.83 -6.98 3.92
N LYS A 30 5.71 -7.64 5.09
CA LYS A 30 6.24 -8.99 5.34
C LYS A 30 5.66 -10.05 4.40
N GLU A 31 4.39 -9.90 4.01
CA GLU A 31 3.72 -10.86 3.14
C GLU A 31 3.99 -10.64 1.64
N LEU A 32 4.43 -9.43 1.27
CA LEU A 32 4.55 -9.01 -0.13
C LEU A 32 5.95 -9.17 -0.72
N LYS A 33 6.99 -9.33 0.11
CA LYS A 33 8.32 -9.63 -0.43
C LYS A 33 8.30 -11.06 -1.01
N PRO A 34 8.85 -11.27 -2.22
CA PRO A 34 9.00 -12.60 -2.77
C PRO A 34 9.82 -13.44 -1.79
N LYS A 35 9.24 -14.55 -1.32
CA LYS A 35 9.96 -15.53 -0.51
C LYS A 35 10.91 -16.25 -1.46
N HIS A 36 12.22 -16.05 -1.31
CA HIS A 36 13.23 -16.80 -2.07
C HIS A 36 13.06 -18.29 -1.82
N LYS A 37 12.49 -18.99 -2.80
CA LYS A 37 12.68 -20.43 -3.04
C LYS A 37 12.63 -20.66 -4.54
N THR A 38 13.71 -20.32 -5.23
CA THR A 38 14.30 -21.08 -6.35
C THR A 38 15.40 -20.24 -7.01
N GLU A 39 16.52 -20.89 -7.29
CA GLU A 39 17.81 -20.37 -7.77
C GLU A 39 17.79 -19.62 -9.12
N ASN A 40 16.60 -19.37 -9.69
CA ASN A 40 16.42 -18.81 -11.03
C ASN A 40 15.73 -17.43 -11.07
N MET A 41 15.34 -16.85 -9.93
CA MET A 41 14.67 -15.54 -9.93
C MET A 41 15.67 -14.38 -9.80
N LYS A 42 16.15 -13.88 -10.93
CA LYS A 42 17.11 -12.76 -11.08
C LYS A 42 16.64 -11.39 -10.56
N SER A 43 15.53 -11.29 -9.84
CA SER A 43 15.09 -9.99 -9.33
C SER A 43 14.23 -10.09 -8.08
N ASN A 44 14.77 -9.56 -6.97
CA ASN A 44 14.03 -9.20 -5.76
C ASN A 44 13.09 -8.00 -5.96
N THR A 45 12.94 -7.51 -7.20
CA THR A 45 12.17 -6.31 -7.49
C THR A 45 10.69 -6.63 -7.51
N SER A 46 9.92 -5.84 -6.78
CA SER A 46 8.46 -5.94 -6.81
C SER A 46 7.90 -5.62 -8.20
N SER A 47 6.98 -6.47 -8.68
CA SER A 47 6.38 -6.38 -10.02
C SER A 47 5.84 -5.00 -10.39
N TYR A 48 5.23 -4.28 -9.45
CA TYR A 48 4.67 -2.94 -9.68
C TYR A 48 5.72 -1.88 -10.05
N ILE A 49 6.99 -2.06 -9.66
CA ILE A 49 8.09 -1.14 -9.98
C ILE A 49 8.51 -1.28 -11.44
N LEU A 50 8.42 -2.50 -11.97
CA LEU A 50 8.82 -2.82 -13.35
C LEU A 50 7.77 -2.40 -14.38
N LEU A 51 6.56 -2.05 -13.93
CA LEU A 51 5.52 -1.56 -14.81
C LEU A 51 5.85 -0.14 -15.26
N ALA A 52 6.11 0.03 -16.56
CA ALA A 52 6.29 1.36 -17.12
C ALA A 52 5.02 2.20 -16.91
N GLY A 53 5.17 3.42 -16.41
CA GLY A 53 4.04 4.31 -16.12
C GLY A 53 4.47 5.56 -15.36
N PRO A 54 3.55 6.50 -15.12
CA PRO A 54 3.86 7.70 -14.36
C PRO A 54 4.29 7.35 -12.92
N ILE A 55 5.43 7.90 -12.49
CA ILE A 55 6.08 7.61 -11.20
C ILE A 55 5.19 7.93 -10.00
N ASP A 56 4.36 8.97 -10.11
CA ASP A 56 3.38 9.40 -9.13
C ASP A 56 2.35 8.31 -8.82
N ARG A 57 1.93 7.55 -9.83
CA ARG A 57 0.96 6.45 -9.66
C ARG A 57 1.61 5.24 -9.00
N THR A 58 2.79 4.86 -9.47
CA THR A 58 3.60 3.79 -8.86
C THR A 58 3.91 4.11 -7.39
N ARG A 59 4.16 5.38 -7.07
CA ARG A 59 4.40 5.84 -5.69
C ARG A 59 3.19 5.63 -4.78
N VAL A 60 1.96 5.75 -5.26
CA VAL A 60 0.77 5.46 -4.44
C VAL A 60 0.76 4.00 -4.01
N ILE A 61 1.04 3.06 -4.92
CA ILE A 61 1.15 1.64 -4.55
C ILE A 61 2.26 1.39 -3.53
N ALA A 62 3.43 2.00 -3.74
CA ALA A 62 4.54 1.90 -2.79
C ALA A 62 4.13 2.40 -1.40
N GLN A 63 3.41 3.53 -1.33
CA GLN A 63 2.93 4.09 -0.07
C GLN A 63 1.94 3.15 0.62
N ILE A 64 0.93 2.63 -0.10
CA ILE A 64 -0.04 1.66 0.45
C ILE A 64 0.69 0.42 1.01
N ARG A 65 1.71 -0.08 0.30
CA ARG A 65 2.52 -1.23 0.76
C ARG A 65 3.31 -0.97 2.03
N LEU A 66 3.66 0.29 2.29
CA LEU A 66 4.51 0.71 3.41
C LEU A 66 3.70 1.32 4.57
N VAL A 67 2.39 1.46 4.43
CA VAL A 67 1.54 1.89 5.54
C VAL A 67 1.70 0.90 6.70
N GLY A 68 2.04 1.45 7.86
CA GLY A 68 2.15 0.70 9.11
C GLY A 68 0.80 0.61 9.83
N ASN A 69 0.81 -0.07 10.97
CA ASN A 69 -0.40 -0.27 11.77
C ASN A 69 -0.88 1.00 12.48
N THR A 70 0.01 1.97 12.73
CA THR A 70 -0.26 3.12 13.61
C THR A 70 -0.55 4.41 12.86
N LYS A 71 -0.03 4.56 11.62
CA LYS A 71 -0.17 5.81 10.86
C LYS A 71 -0.33 5.51 9.39
N VAL A 72 -1.29 6.20 8.78
CA VAL A 72 -1.41 6.27 7.32
C VAL A 72 -0.77 7.57 6.84
N ASN A 73 0.07 7.47 5.81
CA ASN A 73 0.73 8.62 5.21
C ASN A 73 0.65 8.52 3.68
N PHE A 74 0.16 9.58 3.05
CA PHE A 74 0.16 9.76 1.60
C PHE A 74 0.78 11.10 1.23
N PHE A 75 1.65 11.09 0.23
CA PHE A 75 2.19 12.26 -0.43
C PHE A 75 1.77 12.24 -1.89
N LEU A 76 0.89 13.18 -2.25
CA LEU A 76 0.25 13.24 -3.56
C LEU A 76 0.17 14.70 -4.01
N ASN A 77 0.59 14.98 -5.25
CA ASN A 77 0.56 16.34 -5.82
C ASN A 77 1.21 17.41 -4.93
N LYS A 78 2.36 17.06 -4.30
CA LYS A 78 3.10 17.92 -3.37
C LYS A 78 2.39 18.20 -2.04
N MET A 79 1.28 17.53 -1.75
CA MET A 79 0.57 17.62 -0.48
C MET A 79 0.76 16.35 0.34
N GLY A 80 0.98 16.50 1.64
CA GLY A 80 1.03 15.41 2.60
C GLY A 80 -0.31 15.25 3.32
N TYR A 81 -0.84 14.03 3.31
CA TYR A 81 -2.02 13.63 4.04
C TYR A 81 -1.59 12.57 5.05
N ASN A 82 -1.86 12.79 6.33
CA ASN A 82 -1.46 11.86 7.37
C ASN A 82 -2.50 11.82 8.49
N TRP A 83 -2.66 10.65 9.08
CA TRP A 83 -3.54 10.45 10.23
C TRP A 83 -3.14 9.21 11.03
N ASN A 84 -3.60 9.16 12.28
CA ASN A 84 -3.40 8.04 13.18
C ASN A 84 -4.40 6.93 12.87
N SER A 85 -3.92 5.70 12.72
CA SER A 85 -4.76 4.53 12.42
C SER A 85 -5.49 3.98 13.64
N ASP A 86 -5.15 4.45 14.85
CA ASP A 86 -5.81 4.07 16.10
C ASP A 86 -6.92 5.05 16.52
N GLU A 87 -7.09 6.15 15.80
CA GLU A 87 -8.14 7.15 16.04
C GLU A 87 -9.41 6.80 15.27
N GLU A 88 -10.58 7.03 15.88
CA GLU A 88 -11.87 6.87 15.20
C GLU A 88 -11.99 7.79 13.99
N CYS A 89 -12.63 7.27 12.93
CA CYS A 89 -12.94 8.04 11.73
C CYS A 89 -13.95 9.15 12.04
N ASN A 90 -13.47 10.38 12.18
CA ASN A 90 -14.28 11.55 12.55
C ASN A 90 -15.16 12.11 11.42
N ILE A 91 -15.04 11.58 10.20
CA ILE A 91 -15.87 11.98 9.07
C ILE A 91 -17.05 11.05 8.82
N CYS A 92 -17.13 9.90 9.51
CA CYS A 92 -18.22 8.94 9.32
C CYS A 92 -18.81 8.47 10.67
N ASN A 93 -19.99 7.86 10.64
CA ASN A 93 -20.71 7.42 11.84
C ASN A 93 -20.59 5.92 12.12
N LEU A 94 -19.50 5.28 11.68
CA LEU A 94 -19.31 3.84 11.88
C LEU A 94 -18.61 3.49 13.21
N HIS A 95 -18.06 4.49 13.93
CA HIS A 95 -17.30 4.28 15.18
C HIS A 95 -16.18 3.23 15.02
N GLU A 96 -15.52 3.24 13.87
CA GLU A 96 -14.36 2.42 13.59
C GLU A 96 -13.12 3.29 13.43
N ASN A 97 -11.96 2.71 13.75
CA ASN A 97 -10.67 3.37 13.55
C ASN A 97 -10.44 3.71 12.07
N GLU A 98 -9.93 4.92 11.80
CA GLU A 98 -9.56 5.38 10.47
C GLU A 98 -8.25 4.75 10.00
N ASN A 99 -8.17 3.43 9.90
CA ASN A 99 -7.02 2.76 9.31
C ASN A 99 -7.13 2.67 7.77
N LEU A 100 -6.08 2.16 7.13
CA LEU A 100 -6.04 2.00 5.67
C LEU A 100 -7.17 1.11 5.12
N HIS A 101 -7.58 0.07 5.86
CA HIS A 101 -8.70 -0.79 5.47
C HIS A 101 -10.01 -0.02 5.49
N HIS A 102 -10.25 0.75 6.55
CA HIS A 102 -11.44 1.59 6.67
C HIS A 102 -11.50 2.62 5.53
N PHE A 103 -10.37 3.29 5.25
CA PHE A 103 -10.24 4.22 4.13
C PHE A 103 -10.61 3.53 2.80
N LEU A 104 -9.92 2.44 2.44
CA LEU A 104 -10.08 1.76 1.15
C LEU A 104 -11.44 1.09 0.95
N PHE A 105 -12.03 0.52 2.00
CA PHE A 105 -13.12 -0.45 1.85
C PHE A 105 -14.40 -0.14 2.64
N LYS A 106 -14.34 0.63 3.72
CA LYS A 106 -15.49 0.78 4.63
C LYS A 106 -16.14 2.15 4.61
N CYS A 107 -15.36 3.23 4.74
CA CYS A 107 -15.89 4.59 4.93
C CYS A 107 -17.00 4.92 3.90
N PRO A 108 -18.23 5.25 4.35
CA PRO A 108 -19.36 5.50 3.46
C PRO A 108 -19.18 6.72 2.55
N HIS A 109 -18.46 7.75 3.01
CA HIS A 109 -18.18 8.95 2.23
C HIS A 109 -17.35 8.68 0.97
N PHE A 110 -16.61 7.57 0.95
CA PHE A 110 -15.82 7.16 -0.21
C PHE A 110 -16.54 6.13 -1.07
N SER A 111 -17.78 5.74 -0.75
CA SER A 111 -18.50 4.66 -1.45
C SER A 111 -18.62 4.89 -2.96
N SER A 112 -18.99 6.10 -3.39
CA SER A 112 -19.13 6.44 -4.81
C SER A 112 -17.81 6.28 -5.56
N VAL A 113 -16.73 6.92 -5.08
CA VAL A 113 -15.40 6.83 -5.70
C VAL A 113 -14.81 5.42 -5.60
N ARG A 114 -15.08 4.70 -4.51
CA ARG A 114 -14.71 3.29 -4.31
C ARG A 114 -15.37 2.41 -5.37
N ASN A 115 -16.65 2.61 -5.64
CA ASN A 115 -17.37 1.87 -6.68
C ASN A 115 -16.92 2.22 -8.10
N CYS A 116 -16.41 3.43 -8.34
CA CYS A 116 -15.86 3.80 -9.64
C CYS A 116 -14.53 3.10 -9.93
N TYR A 117 -13.64 3.05 -8.94
CA TYR A 117 -12.24 2.67 -9.16
C TYR A 117 -11.85 1.33 -8.55
N LEU A 118 -12.39 0.97 -7.39
CA LEU A 118 -12.01 -0.23 -6.65
C LEU A 118 -13.00 -1.39 -6.79
N LYS A 119 -14.03 -1.26 -7.65
CA LYS A 119 -15.12 -2.24 -7.79
C LYS A 119 -14.67 -3.70 -7.86
N LYS A 120 -13.58 -3.97 -8.60
CA LYS A 120 -13.07 -5.33 -8.78
C LYS A 120 -12.63 -6.02 -7.48
N TRP A 121 -12.27 -5.25 -6.46
CA TRP A 121 -11.85 -5.75 -5.16
C TRP A 121 -12.97 -5.74 -4.11
N LEU A 122 -14.18 -5.30 -4.46
CA LEU A 122 -15.33 -5.26 -3.56
C LEU A 122 -16.18 -6.53 -3.61
N SER A 123 -16.04 -7.32 -4.69
CA SER A 123 -16.86 -8.51 -4.93
C SER A 123 -16.46 -9.71 -4.06
N ASP A 124 -15.26 -9.69 -3.49
CA ASP A 124 -14.79 -10.75 -2.60
C ASP A 124 -15.31 -10.55 -1.18
N SER A 125 -15.81 -11.63 -0.57
CA SER A 125 -16.26 -11.66 0.82
C SER A 125 -15.15 -11.30 1.82
N GLN A 126 -13.89 -11.24 1.38
CA GLN A 126 -12.74 -10.76 2.14
C GLN A 126 -11.95 -9.71 1.34
N CYS A 127 -12.49 -8.48 1.27
CA CYS A 127 -11.76 -7.33 0.73
C CYS A 127 -10.49 -7.08 1.57
N SER A 128 -9.31 -7.32 0.99
CA SER A 128 -8.02 -7.12 1.65
C SER A 128 -7.16 -6.11 0.90
N VAL A 129 -6.41 -5.30 1.65
CA VAL A 129 -5.39 -4.38 1.10
C VAL A 129 -4.37 -5.16 0.26
N ARG A 130 -4.05 -6.39 0.68
CA ARG A 130 -3.14 -7.29 -0.04
C ARG A 130 -3.56 -7.47 -1.50
N ASN A 131 -4.85 -7.72 -1.76
CA ASN A 131 -5.36 -7.95 -3.11
C ASN A 131 -5.16 -6.74 -4.04
N ILE A 132 -5.06 -5.53 -3.48
CA ILE A 132 -4.79 -4.30 -4.24
C ILE A 132 -3.32 -4.22 -4.66
N VAL A 133 -2.42 -4.62 -3.76
CA VAL A 133 -0.98 -4.38 -3.91
C VAL A 133 -0.18 -5.59 -4.36
N GLU A 134 -0.73 -6.79 -4.30
CA GLU A 134 -0.11 -8.03 -4.77
C GLU A 134 -0.24 -8.12 -6.30
N ASN A 135 0.88 -7.93 -7.00
CA ASN A 135 0.99 -7.99 -8.47
C ASN A 135 -0.06 -7.15 -9.24
N PRO A 136 -0.18 -5.83 -8.98
CA PRO A 136 -1.14 -4.98 -9.67
C PRO A 136 -0.79 -4.86 -11.16
N SER A 137 -1.80 -4.85 -12.03
CA SER A 137 -1.63 -4.46 -13.43
C SER A 137 -1.53 -2.93 -13.57
N ARG A 138 -1.13 -2.42 -14.74
CA ARG A 138 -1.14 -0.98 -15.03
C ARG A 138 -2.50 -0.32 -14.80
N LEU A 139 -3.59 -1.00 -15.17
CA LEU A 139 -4.95 -0.51 -14.95
C LEU A 139 -5.25 -0.40 -13.45
N ASP A 140 -4.76 -1.36 -12.66
CA ASP A 140 -4.95 -1.37 -11.21
C ASP A 140 -4.24 -0.22 -10.54
N ILE A 141 -2.98 0.04 -10.93
CA ILE A 141 -2.22 1.20 -10.44
C ILE A 141 -2.99 2.49 -10.73
N ASN A 142 -3.55 2.64 -11.93
CA ASN A 142 -4.33 3.83 -12.29
C ASN A 142 -5.60 3.96 -11.45
N ASN A 143 -6.35 2.87 -11.30
CA ASN A 143 -7.58 2.85 -10.53
C ASN A 143 -7.32 3.21 -9.06
N VAL A 144 -6.30 2.61 -8.45
CA VAL A 144 -5.89 2.90 -7.08
C VAL A 144 -5.44 4.34 -6.94
N TYR A 145 -4.65 4.85 -7.88
CA TYR A 145 -4.21 6.24 -7.89
C TYR A 145 -5.40 7.22 -7.92
N PHE A 146 -6.34 7.04 -8.86
CA PHE A 146 -7.50 7.93 -8.98
C PHE A 146 -8.45 7.82 -7.78
N TYR A 147 -8.61 6.61 -7.23
CA TYR A 147 -9.33 6.41 -5.99
C TYR A 147 -8.71 7.22 -4.85
N VAL A 148 -7.42 7.02 -4.57
CA VAL A 148 -6.71 7.68 -3.47
C VAL A 148 -6.77 9.19 -3.66
N GLN A 149 -6.56 9.69 -4.88
CA GLN A 149 -6.65 11.11 -5.18
C GLN A 149 -8.04 11.68 -4.88
N ALA A 150 -9.11 11.02 -5.31
CA ALA A 150 -10.47 11.49 -5.10
C ALA A 150 -10.90 11.39 -3.63
N ALA A 151 -10.61 10.27 -2.97
CA ALA A 151 -10.93 10.03 -1.57
C ALA A 151 -10.20 11.01 -0.63
N LEU A 152 -8.92 11.30 -0.88
CA LEU A 152 -8.17 12.30 -0.11
C LEU A 152 -8.72 13.71 -0.27
N LYS A 153 -9.17 14.09 -1.47
CA LYS A 153 -9.84 15.39 -1.69
C LYS A 153 -11.17 15.48 -0.93
N ILE A 154 -11.97 14.42 -0.94
CA ILE A 154 -13.22 14.36 -0.16
C ILE A 154 -12.91 14.47 1.33
N ARG A 155 -11.92 13.72 1.81
CA ARG A 155 -11.49 13.73 3.20
C ARG A 155 -11.04 15.14 3.64
N ALA A 156 -10.18 15.77 2.85
CA ALA A 156 -9.68 17.11 3.14
C ALA A 156 -10.82 18.14 3.19
N PHE A 157 -11.78 18.04 2.26
CA PHE A 157 -12.99 18.88 2.29
C PHE A 157 -13.83 18.68 3.56
N LEU A 158 -14.05 17.43 3.99
CA LEU A 158 -14.84 17.12 5.18
C LEU A 158 -14.12 17.50 6.49
N ARG A 159 -12.78 17.48 6.50
CA ARG A 159 -11.97 17.82 7.69
C ARG A 159 -11.43 19.26 7.71
N ASN A 160 -11.63 20.02 6.63
CA ASN A 160 -11.00 21.33 6.41
C ASN A 160 -9.46 21.26 6.51
N GLU A 161 -8.85 20.31 5.80
CA GLU A 161 -7.39 20.12 5.71
C GLU A 161 -6.76 20.78 4.47
#